data_AF-A0A4R0YBP3-F1
#
_entry.id   AF-A0A4R0YBP3-F1
#
_cell.length_a   1.000
_cell.length_b   1.000
_cell.length_c   1.000
_cell.angle_alpha   90.00
_cell.angle_beta   90.00
_cell.angle_gamma   90.00
#
_symmetry.space_group_name_H-M   'P 1'
#
loop_
_entity.id
_entity.type
_entity.pdbx_description
1 polymer ?
#
loop_
_entity_poly.entity_id
_entity_poly.type
_entity_poly.pdbx_seq_one_letter_code
_entity_poly.pdbx_strand_id
1 'polypeptide(L)'
;MRRRALLLVPALAGCAAEGLGTPETARLPRDSIEGAGDPTSAAVSRAAYAFANPSMLAGRPGDAARAIADMEFMAASLPSDPRFQQRDPLLPVRLAQARTEWRQALGIPAELPAQPLVDRLYAVWRAMRAEDRAAAAAALPAGLIPPGGEAVLARLGALPPLPLTAQAANAAARIQFEGNLPVGRRRL
;
A
#
# COMPACT_ATOMS: atom_id res chain seq x y z
N MET A 1 -43.43 24.86 -51.44
CA MET A 1 -43.04 23.52 -50.94
C MET A 1 -41.55 23.52 -50.60
N ARG A 2 -41.17 23.49 -49.32
CA ARG A 2 -39.82 23.08 -48.86
C ARG A 2 -39.87 22.77 -47.38
N ARG A 3 -39.89 21.46 -47.09
CA ARG A 3 -39.62 20.86 -45.77
C ARG A 3 -38.17 21.12 -45.39
N ARG A 4 -37.88 21.26 -44.10
CA ARG A 4 -36.86 20.47 -43.39
C ARG A 4 -36.94 20.74 -41.89
N ALA A 5 -37.37 19.71 -41.18
CA ALA A 5 -37.41 19.64 -39.73
C ALA A 5 -35.99 19.61 -39.17
N LEU A 6 -35.70 20.46 -38.17
CA LEU A 6 -34.56 20.29 -37.29
C LEU A 6 -35.01 19.48 -36.07
N LEU A 7 -34.67 18.19 -36.08
CA LEU A 7 -34.63 17.34 -34.90
C LEU A 7 -33.26 17.52 -34.24
N LEU A 8 -33.21 18.20 -33.10
CA LEU A 8 -32.01 18.26 -32.28
C LEU A 8 -32.01 17.05 -31.33
N VAL A 9 -31.04 16.16 -31.53
CA VAL A 9 -30.76 14.98 -30.73
C VAL A 9 -30.09 15.41 -29.42
N PRO A 10 -30.56 14.97 -28.23
CA PRO A 10 -29.85 15.22 -26.99
C PRO A 10 -28.64 14.28 -26.89
N ALA A 11 -27.47 14.87 -26.69
CA ALA A 11 -26.23 14.16 -26.40
C ALA A 11 -26.33 13.50 -25.02
N LEU A 12 -26.47 12.17 -24.98
CA LEU A 12 -26.25 11.42 -23.75
C LEU A 12 -24.76 11.47 -23.42
N ALA A 13 -24.46 12.07 -22.26
CA ALA A 13 -23.16 12.06 -21.63
C ALA A 13 -22.65 10.62 -21.50
N GLY A 14 -21.50 10.36 -22.13
CA GLY A 14 -20.77 9.12 -21.92
C GLY A 14 -20.38 9.02 -20.45
N CYS A 15 -20.83 7.95 -19.80
CA CYS A 15 -20.14 7.45 -18.62
C CYS A 15 -18.73 7.07 -19.08
N ALA A 16 -17.76 7.94 -18.81
CA ALA A 16 -16.37 7.57 -18.90
C ALA A 16 -16.18 6.42 -17.91
N ALA A 17 -15.92 5.23 -18.43
CA ALA A 17 -15.28 4.18 -17.65
C ALA A 17 -13.90 4.74 -17.26
N GLU A 18 -13.84 5.36 -16.09
CA GLU A 18 -12.59 5.88 -15.52
C GLU A 18 -11.63 4.72 -15.35
N GLY A 19 -10.65 4.69 -16.25
CA GLY A 19 -9.35 4.06 -16.12
C GLY A 19 -9.33 2.70 -15.43
N LEU A 20 -9.45 1.62 -16.23
CA LEU A 20 -8.55 0.49 -16.02
C LEU A 20 -7.13 0.97 -16.35
N GLY A 21 -6.56 1.79 -15.45
CA GLY A 21 -5.16 2.18 -15.53
C GLY A 21 -4.30 0.94 -15.58
N THR A 22 -3.17 1.00 -16.29
CA THR A 22 -2.18 -0.08 -16.24
C THR A 22 -1.92 -0.45 -14.78
N PRO A 23 -1.89 -1.74 -14.41
CA PRO A 23 -1.66 -2.16 -13.04
C PRO A 23 -0.37 -1.51 -12.54
N GLU A 24 -0.51 -0.67 -11.52
CA GLU A 24 0.61 0.00 -10.88
C GLU A 24 1.52 -1.07 -10.27
N THR A 25 2.82 -0.98 -10.47
CA THR A 25 3.79 -1.86 -9.81
C THR A 25 4.81 -1.03 -9.06
N ALA A 26 5.26 -1.53 -7.91
CA ALA A 26 6.30 -0.91 -7.11
C ALA A 26 7.44 -1.91 -6.89
N ARG A 27 8.62 -1.38 -6.54
CA ARG A 27 9.80 -2.15 -6.14
C ARG A 27 10.24 -1.67 -4.77
N LEU A 28 10.60 -2.63 -3.94
CA LEU A 28 11.24 -2.32 -2.67
C LEU A 28 12.69 -1.83 -2.91
N PRO A 29 13.18 -0.87 -2.11
CA PRO A 29 14.58 -0.48 -2.11
C PRO A 29 15.52 -1.67 -1.85
N ARG A 30 16.77 -1.62 -2.37
CA ARG A 30 17.73 -2.75 -2.24
C ARG A 30 18.07 -3.12 -0.79
N ASP A 31 18.03 -2.13 0.10
CA ASP A 31 18.28 -2.24 1.54
C ASP A 31 17.02 -2.67 2.33
N SER A 32 15.91 -2.93 1.66
CA SER A 32 14.68 -3.36 2.32
C SER A 32 14.77 -4.76 2.94
N ILE A 33 15.76 -5.58 2.56
CA ILE A 33 15.98 -6.95 3.05
C ILE A 33 17.37 -7.04 3.68
N GLU A 34 17.42 -7.64 4.86
CA GLU A 34 18.66 -8.13 5.46
C GLU A 34 18.77 -9.63 5.14
N GLY A 35 19.48 -10.00 4.06
CA GLY A 35 19.73 -11.40 3.67
C GLY A 35 19.25 -11.80 2.25
N ALA A 36 19.32 -13.10 1.94
CA ALA A 36 19.10 -13.67 0.60
C ALA A 36 17.65 -14.11 0.30
N GLY A 37 16.64 -13.47 0.91
CA GLY A 37 15.23 -13.86 0.77
C GLY A 37 14.48 -13.19 -0.40
N ASP A 38 13.32 -13.73 -0.77
CA ASP A 38 12.36 -13.09 -1.70
C ASP A 38 11.83 -11.76 -1.09
N PRO A 39 12.06 -10.60 -1.73
CA PRO A 39 11.59 -9.29 -1.25
C PRO A 39 10.10 -9.25 -0.91
N THR A 40 9.28 -9.88 -1.75
CA THR A 40 7.83 -9.88 -1.56
C THR A 40 7.45 -10.67 -0.33
N SER A 41 8.03 -11.86 -0.16
CA SER A 41 7.81 -12.70 1.02
C SER A 41 8.26 -12.00 2.31
N ALA A 42 9.37 -11.27 2.28
CA ALA A 42 9.85 -10.50 3.43
C ALA A 42 8.89 -9.35 3.80
N ALA A 43 8.40 -8.59 2.82
CA ALA A 43 7.44 -7.50 3.05
C ALA A 43 6.11 -8.02 3.63
N VAL A 44 5.57 -9.11 3.09
CA VAL A 44 4.34 -9.74 3.59
C VAL A 44 4.51 -10.20 5.05
N SER A 45 5.60 -10.91 5.36
CA SER A 45 5.85 -11.39 6.73
C SER A 45 6.03 -10.23 7.73
N ARG A 46 6.77 -9.18 7.36
CA ARG A 46 6.96 -8.00 8.21
C ARG A 46 5.66 -7.24 8.44
N ALA A 47 4.90 -6.95 7.38
CA ALA A 47 3.64 -6.23 7.48
C ALA A 47 2.63 -7.00 8.36
N ALA A 48 2.49 -8.31 8.14
CA ALA A 48 1.60 -9.14 8.94
C ALA A 48 2.01 -9.14 10.43
N TYR A 49 3.31 -9.28 10.73
CA TYR A 49 3.81 -9.22 12.10
C TYR A 49 3.57 -7.85 12.76
N ALA A 50 3.84 -6.76 12.04
CA ALA A 50 3.67 -5.39 12.52
C ALA A 50 2.20 -5.09 12.85
N PHE A 51 1.27 -5.41 11.96
CA PHE A 51 -0.16 -5.12 12.16
C PHE A 51 -0.87 -6.14 13.07
N ALA A 52 -0.29 -7.31 13.32
CA ALA A 52 -0.72 -8.21 14.37
C ALA A 52 -0.32 -7.73 15.78
N ASN A 53 0.69 -6.87 15.89
CA ASN A 53 1.23 -6.37 17.16
C ASN A 53 1.30 -4.83 17.18
N PRO A 54 0.15 -4.11 17.28
CA PRO A 54 0.14 -2.64 17.20
C PRO A 54 1.03 -1.93 18.22
N SER A 55 1.29 -2.55 19.38
CA SER A 55 2.23 -2.05 20.39
C SER A 55 3.67 -1.89 19.87
N MET A 56 4.04 -2.61 18.81
CA MET A 56 5.34 -2.47 18.14
C MET A 56 5.44 -1.22 17.27
N LEU A 57 4.31 -0.61 16.92
CA LEU A 57 4.25 0.60 16.08
C LEU A 57 3.99 1.86 16.91
N ALA A 58 3.27 1.73 18.04
CA ALA A 58 2.98 2.83 18.94
C ALA A 58 4.28 3.51 19.43
N GLY A 59 4.36 4.84 19.26
CA GLY A 59 5.54 5.64 19.62
C GLY A 59 6.76 5.41 18.72
N ARG A 60 6.65 4.61 17.65
CA ARG A 60 7.77 4.18 16.81
C ARG A 60 7.54 4.56 15.34
N PRO A 61 7.62 5.86 14.98
CA PRO A 61 7.25 6.34 13.65
C PRO A 61 8.10 5.76 12.52
N GLY A 62 9.37 5.41 12.77
CA GLY A 62 10.22 4.75 11.79
C GLY A 62 9.73 3.33 11.43
N ASP A 63 9.34 2.55 12.44
CA ASP A 63 8.82 1.19 12.22
C ASP A 63 7.42 1.21 11.61
N ALA A 64 6.58 2.16 12.03
CA ALA A 64 5.30 2.44 11.39
C ALA A 64 5.48 2.83 9.91
N ALA A 65 6.45 3.68 9.58
CA ALA A 65 6.74 4.07 8.20
C ALA A 65 7.11 2.86 7.34
N ARG A 66 7.99 1.97 7.84
CA ARG A 66 8.36 0.74 7.12
C ARG A 66 7.16 -0.19 6.93
N ALA A 67 6.34 -0.39 7.96
CA ALA A 67 5.16 -1.25 7.88
C ALA A 67 4.18 -0.74 6.81
N ILE A 68 3.94 0.58 6.76
CA ILE A 68 3.10 1.20 5.72
C ILE A 68 3.78 1.12 4.35
N ALA A 69 5.10 1.27 4.25
CA ALA A 69 5.82 1.10 2.98
C ALA A 69 5.67 -0.31 2.42
N ASP A 70 5.75 -1.33 3.27
CA ASP A 70 5.53 -2.72 2.88
C ASP A 70 4.07 -2.92 2.40
N MET A 71 3.08 -2.36 3.09
CA MET A 71 1.68 -2.39 2.65
C MET A 71 1.44 -1.69 1.32
N GLU A 72 2.06 -0.53 1.12
CA GLU A 72 1.99 0.25 -0.12
C GLU A 72 2.59 -0.52 -1.30
N PHE A 73 3.76 -1.14 -1.09
CA PHE A 73 4.38 -2.04 -2.07
C PHE A 73 3.47 -3.23 -2.40
N MET A 74 2.87 -3.87 -1.39
CA MET A 74 1.98 -5.01 -1.61
C MET A 74 0.73 -4.62 -2.40
N ALA A 75 0.12 -3.47 -2.07
CA ALA A 75 -1.08 -2.99 -2.74
C ALA A 75 -0.84 -2.66 -4.22
N ALA A 76 0.38 -2.24 -4.59
CA ALA A 76 0.76 -2.10 -5.99
C ALA A 76 1.07 -3.47 -6.62
N SER A 77 1.90 -4.29 -5.97
CA SER A 77 2.56 -5.41 -6.67
C SER A 77 1.77 -6.71 -6.65
N LEU A 78 1.14 -7.06 -5.52
CA LEU A 78 0.43 -8.34 -5.37
C LEU A 78 -0.77 -8.51 -6.31
N PRO A 79 -1.53 -7.45 -6.66
CA PRO A 79 -2.57 -7.55 -7.68
C PRO A 79 -2.08 -7.99 -9.05
N SER A 80 -0.78 -7.95 -9.32
CA SER A 80 -0.17 -8.43 -10.57
C SER A 80 0.60 -9.75 -10.41
N ASP A 81 0.71 -10.28 -9.19
CA ASP A 81 1.47 -11.50 -8.89
C ASP A 81 0.57 -12.74 -9.02
N PRO A 82 0.84 -13.65 -9.99
CA PRO A 82 0.03 -14.86 -10.17
C PRO A 82 -0.01 -15.76 -8.93
N ARG A 83 1.04 -15.76 -8.10
CA ARG A 83 1.11 -16.58 -6.88
C ARG A 83 0.02 -16.21 -5.88
N PHE A 84 -0.36 -14.93 -5.85
CA PHE A 84 -1.36 -14.39 -4.94
C PHE A 84 -2.74 -14.36 -5.59
N GLN A 85 -2.85 -13.88 -6.84
CA GLN A 85 -4.13 -13.80 -7.55
C GLN A 85 -4.85 -15.14 -7.68
N GLN A 86 -4.11 -16.21 -8.02
CA GLN A 86 -4.72 -17.52 -8.26
C GLN A 86 -5.27 -18.17 -6.99
N ARG A 87 -4.81 -17.75 -5.82
CA ARG A 87 -5.24 -18.31 -4.53
C ARG A 87 -6.34 -17.52 -3.86
N ASP A 88 -6.36 -16.22 -4.09
CA ASP A 88 -7.35 -15.34 -3.49
C ASP A 88 -7.73 -14.19 -4.44
N PRO A 89 -8.80 -14.36 -5.23
CA PRO A 89 -9.28 -13.33 -6.15
C PRO A 89 -9.74 -12.04 -5.48
N LEU A 90 -10.00 -12.06 -4.16
CA LEU A 90 -10.44 -10.89 -3.39
C LEU A 90 -9.27 -10.13 -2.75
N LEU A 91 -8.04 -10.64 -2.82
CA LEU A 91 -6.87 -9.96 -2.28
C LEU A 91 -6.67 -8.55 -2.89
N PRO A 92 -6.79 -8.33 -4.22
CA PRO A 92 -6.64 -6.99 -4.79
C PRO A 92 -7.62 -5.97 -4.20
N VAL A 93 -8.88 -6.37 -4.02
CA VAL A 93 -9.93 -5.51 -3.44
C VAL A 93 -9.61 -5.17 -1.99
N ARG A 94 -9.17 -6.15 -1.19
CA ARG A 94 -8.78 -5.93 0.21
C ARG A 94 -7.58 -5.01 0.34
N LEU A 95 -6.57 -5.18 -0.51
CA LEU A 95 -5.40 -4.31 -0.52
C LEU A 95 -5.75 -2.88 -0.94
N ALA A 96 -6.66 -2.69 -1.90
CA ALA A 96 -7.12 -1.37 -2.31
C ALA A 96 -7.89 -0.66 -1.18
N GLN A 97 -8.79 -1.38 -0.49
CA GLN A 97 -9.53 -0.85 0.67
C GLN A 97 -8.59 -0.47 1.82
N ALA A 98 -7.64 -1.35 2.13
CA ALA A 98 -6.62 -1.08 3.13
C ALA A 98 -5.77 0.14 2.75
N ARG A 99 -5.38 0.28 1.46
CA ARG A 99 -4.60 1.43 0.97
C ARG A 99 -5.29 2.75 1.21
N THR A 100 -6.60 2.79 0.99
CA THR A 100 -7.41 3.96 1.32
C THR A 100 -7.37 4.27 2.82
N GLU A 101 -7.47 3.25 3.69
CA GLU A 101 -7.47 3.41 5.15
C GLU A 101 -6.19 4.09 5.66
N TRP A 102 -5.00 3.56 5.35
CA TRP A 102 -3.76 4.16 5.85
C TRP A 102 -3.43 5.50 5.20
N ARG A 103 -3.76 5.68 3.92
CA ARG A 103 -3.55 6.96 3.25
C ARG A 103 -4.42 8.05 3.85
N GLN A 104 -5.68 7.76 4.16
CA GLN A 104 -6.57 8.68 4.87
C GLN A 104 -6.05 9.01 6.27
N ALA A 105 -5.65 8.00 7.05
CA ALA A 105 -5.11 8.19 8.40
C ALA A 105 -3.87 9.10 8.41
N LEU A 106 -3.02 9.00 7.39
CA LEU A 106 -1.80 9.80 7.27
C LEU A 106 -1.99 11.12 6.51
N GLY A 107 -3.12 11.32 5.84
CA GLY A 107 -3.38 12.47 4.95
C GLY A 107 -2.53 12.42 3.68
N ILE A 108 -2.27 11.23 3.16
CA ILE A 108 -1.57 10.99 1.90
C ILE A 108 -2.60 11.05 0.76
N PRO A 109 -2.33 11.78 -0.35
CA PRO A 109 -3.23 11.84 -1.48
C PRO A 109 -3.47 10.47 -2.12
N ALA A 110 -4.70 10.20 -2.57
CA ALA A 110 -5.08 8.91 -3.17
C ALA A 110 -4.39 8.70 -4.53
N GLU A 111 -4.13 9.78 -5.24
CA GLU A 111 -3.47 9.87 -6.54
C GLU A 111 -1.95 9.81 -6.49
N LEU A 112 -1.34 9.86 -5.29
CA LEU A 112 0.11 9.74 -5.15
C LEU A 112 0.55 8.35 -5.64
N PRO A 113 1.48 8.24 -6.60
CA PRO A 113 1.95 6.93 -7.03
C PRO A 113 2.65 6.15 -5.90
N ALA A 114 2.56 4.83 -5.92
CA ALA A 114 3.10 3.90 -4.94
C ALA A 114 4.62 4.01 -4.83
N GLN A 115 5.35 4.01 -5.96
CA GLN A 115 6.81 3.95 -5.92
C GLN A 115 7.43 5.15 -5.18
N PRO A 116 7.10 6.43 -5.49
CA PRO A 116 7.59 7.57 -4.72
C PRO A 116 7.23 7.52 -3.23
N LEU A 117 6.06 6.99 -2.89
CA LEU A 117 5.64 6.87 -1.49
C LEU A 117 6.44 5.79 -0.76
N VAL A 118 6.63 4.62 -1.36
CA VAL A 118 7.48 3.53 -0.85
C VAL A 118 8.89 4.06 -0.57
N ASP A 119 9.52 4.71 -1.55
CA ASP A 119 10.88 5.22 -1.42
C ASP A 119 11.04 6.23 -0.27
N ARG A 120 10.04 7.11 -0.11
CA ARG A 120 10.02 8.12 0.96
C ARG A 120 9.78 7.53 2.33
N LEU A 121 8.86 6.58 2.48
CA LEU A 121 8.62 5.92 3.76
C LEU A 121 9.82 5.07 4.19
N TYR A 122 10.54 4.46 3.25
CA TYR A 122 11.83 3.82 3.53
C TYR A 122 12.92 4.84 3.90
N ALA A 123 12.92 6.04 3.31
CA ALA A 123 13.82 7.11 3.72
C ALA A 123 13.54 7.60 5.14
N VAL A 124 12.26 7.71 5.53
CA VAL A 124 11.84 7.96 6.92
C VAL A 124 12.36 6.88 7.86
N TRP A 125 12.15 5.61 7.53
CA TRP A 125 12.63 4.49 8.34
C TRP A 125 14.15 4.55 8.57
N ARG A 126 14.92 4.79 7.51
CA ARG A 126 16.38 4.95 7.59
C ARG A 126 16.78 6.13 8.47
N ALA A 127 16.19 7.30 8.26
CA ALA A 127 16.50 8.51 9.02
C ALA A 127 16.16 8.35 10.51
N MET A 128 15.01 7.74 10.83
CA MET A 128 14.63 7.45 12.21
C MET A 128 15.59 6.45 12.89
N ARG A 129 16.13 5.46 12.15
CA ARG A 129 17.17 4.55 12.66
C ARG A 129 18.51 5.23 12.91
N ALA A 130 18.80 6.31 12.18
CA ALA A 130 19.96 7.15 12.38
C ALA A 130 19.72 8.26 13.42
N GLU A 131 18.56 8.24 14.11
CA GLU A 131 18.12 9.27 15.05
C GLU A 131 18.02 10.68 14.44
N ASP A 132 17.93 10.77 13.11
CA ASP A 132 17.82 12.03 12.36
C ASP A 132 16.36 12.34 12.03
N ARG A 133 15.66 12.95 13.01
CA ARG A 133 14.26 13.36 12.84
C ARG A 133 14.09 14.40 11.73
N ALA A 134 15.05 15.31 11.58
CA ALA A 134 14.96 16.38 10.58
C ALA A 134 15.01 15.79 9.16
N ALA A 135 15.91 14.84 8.89
CA ALA A 135 15.93 14.11 7.63
C ALA A 135 14.67 13.27 7.43
N ALA A 136 14.13 12.66 8.49
CA ALA A 136 12.86 11.92 8.42
C ALA A 136 11.70 12.83 7.99
N ALA A 137 11.60 14.04 8.54
CA ALA A 137 10.57 15.01 8.14
C ALA A 137 10.79 15.51 6.71
N ALA A 138 12.04 15.79 6.33
CA ALA A 138 12.40 16.26 4.99
C ALA A 138 12.07 15.24 3.88
N ALA A 139 12.07 13.94 4.21
CA ALA A 139 11.67 12.88 3.28
C ALA A 139 10.19 12.95 2.87
N LEU A 140 9.35 13.70 3.60
CA LEU A 140 7.91 13.83 3.41
C LEU A 140 7.52 15.31 3.15
N PRO A 141 7.91 15.89 2.01
CA PRO A 141 7.71 17.30 1.72
C PRO A 141 6.22 17.63 1.53
N ALA A 142 5.80 18.79 2.05
CA ALA A 142 4.41 19.26 1.99
C ALA A 142 3.88 19.41 0.54
N GLY A 143 4.76 19.71 -0.42
CA GLY A 143 4.39 19.79 -1.84
C GLY A 143 3.95 18.46 -2.46
N LEU A 144 4.24 17.33 -1.80
CA LEU A 144 3.80 16.00 -2.24
C LEU A 144 2.82 15.35 -1.27
N ILE A 145 3.01 15.59 0.04
CA ILE A 145 2.18 15.05 1.12
C ILE A 145 1.70 16.26 1.94
N PRO A 146 0.50 16.81 1.66
CA PRO A 146 0.07 18.12 2.16
C PRO A 146 0.21 18.37 3.66
N PRO A 147 -0.02 17.38 4.56
CA PRO A 147 0.21 17.57 5.99
C PRO A 147 1.67 17.95 6.34
N GLY A 148 2.63 17.62 5.47
CA GLY A 148 4.05 17.81 5.71
C GLY A 148 4.66 16.76 6.64
N GLY A 149 5.99 16.70 6.66
CA GLY A 149 6.71 15.60 7.30
C GLY A 149 6.51 15.51 8.80
N GLU A 150 6.55 16.64 9.53
CA GLU A 150 6.35 16.61 10.98
C GLU A 150 4.96 16.10 11.38
N ALA A 151 3.91 16.52 10.67
CA ALA A 151 2.55 16.05 10.93
C ALA A 151 2.40 14.56 10.61
N VAL A 152 2.97 14.09 9.50
CA VAL A 152 2.95 12.66 9.14
C VAL A 152 3.76 11.83 10.14
N LEU A 153 4.93 12.30 10.59
CA LEU A 153 5.72 11.62 11.62
C LEU A 153 4.96 11.53 12.95
N ALA A 154 4.25 12.59 13.35
CA ALA A 154 3.40 12.55 14.53
C ALA A 154 2.29 11.49 14.39
N ARG A 155 1.62 11.44 13.23
CA ARG A 155 0.59 10.44 12.92
C ARG A 155 1.14 9.02 12.88
N LEU A 156 2.34 8.81 12.32
CA LEU A 156 3.03 7.52 12.32
C LEU A 156 3.38 7.06 13.75
N GLY A 157 3.76 7.99 14.63
CA GLY A 157 4.02 7.69 16.03
C GLY A 157 2.75 7.41 16.86
N ALA A 158 1.59 7.82 16.37
CA ALA A 158 0.30 7.67 17.03
C ALA A 158 -0.76 7.12 16.06
N LEU A 159 -0.42 6.04 15.36
CA LEU A 159 -1.32 5.45 14.37
C LEU A 159 -2.66 5.05 15.01
N PRO A 160 -3.80 5.43 14.42
CA PRO A 160 -5.09 4.89 14.84
C PRO A 160 -5.15 3.38 14.53
N PRO A 161 -6.13 2.64 15.08
CA PRO A 161 -6.40 1.29 14.62
C PRO A 161 -6.63 1.26 13.10
N LEU A 162 -5.94 0.34 12.42
CA LEU A 162 -6.03 0.13 10.97
C LEU A 162 -6.54 -1.29 10.68
N PRO A 163 -7.83 -1.59 10.96
CA PRO A 163 -8.37 -2.94 10.85
C PRO A 163 -8.34 -3.51 9.43
N LEU A 164 -8.58 -2.71 8.39
CA LEU A 164 -8.55 -3.19 7.00
C LEU A 164 -7.11 -3.52 6.58
N THR A 165 -6.16 -2.70 7.02
CA THR A 165 -4.72 -2.91 6.86
C THR A 165 -4.27 -4.22 7.49
N ALA A 166 -4.65 -4.46 8.76
CA ALA A 166 -4.32 -5.70 9.46
C ALA A 166 -4.95 -6.93 8.77
N GLN A 167 -6.20 -6.83 8.33
CA GLN A 167 -6.87 -7.92 7.60
C GLN A 167 -6.18 -8.25 6.28
N ALA A 168 -5.84 -7.23 5.48
CA ALA A 168 -5.17 -7.42 4.20
C ALA A 168 -3.75 -8.01 4.37
N ALA A 169 -2.99 -7.55 5.36
CA ALA A 169 -1.66 -8.08 5.67
C ALA A 169 -1.73 -9.57 6.04
N ASN A 170 -2.67 -9.95 6.92
CA ASN A 170 -2.87 -11.33 7.33
C ASN A 170 -3.38 -12.22 6.18
N ALA A 171 -4.23 -11.69 5.29
CA ALA A 171 -4.68 -12.41 4.11
C ALA A 171 -3.50 -12.75 3.18
N ALA A 172 -2.61 -11.78 2.91
CA ALA A 172 -1.41 -12.01 2.12
C ALA A 172 -0.47 -13.04 2.78
N ALA A 173 -0.26 -12.94 4.10
CA ALA A 173 0.58 -13.89 4.83
C ALA A 173 0.03 -15.33 4.80
N ARG A 174 -1.29 -15.50 4.94
CA ARG A 174 -1.94 -16.81 4.82
C ARG A 174 -1.67 -17.45 3.45
N ILE A 175 -1.82 -16.68 2.39
CA ILE A 175 -1.54 -17.13 1.01
C ILE A 175 -0.08 -17.58 0.89
N GLN A 176 0.87 -16.80 1.44
CA GLN A 176 2.29 -17.16 1.44
C GLN A 176 2.55 -18.49 2.18
N PHE A 177 2.00 -18.67 3.37
CA PHE A 177 2.16 -19.90 4.16
C PHE A 177 1.55 -21.13 3.47
N GLU A 178 0.33 -21.01 2.93
CA GLU A 178 -0.33 -22.08 2.18
C GLU A 178 0.49 -22.52 0.94
N GLY A 179 1.31 -21.64 0.40
CA GLY A 179 2.20 -21.96 -0.73
C GLY A 179 3.44 -22.73 -0.40
N ASN A 180 3.88 -22.65 0.84
CA ASN A 180 5.06 -23.35 1.32
C ASN A 180 4.71 -24.75 1.86
N LEU A 181 3.43 -25.14 1.87
CA LEU A 181 3.03 -26.49 2.23
C LEU A 181 3.36 -27.49 1.11
N PRO A 182 3.98 -28.65 1.42
CA PRO A 182 4.23 -29.68 0.43
C PRO A 182 2.90 -30.19 -0.16
N VAL A 183 2.91 -30.42 -1.48
CA VAL A 183 1.73 -30.75 -2.30
C VAL A 183 0.92 -31.94 -1.76
N GLY A 184 1.53 -32.84 -0.99
CA GLY A 184 0.89 -34.04 -0.42
C GLY A 184 0.07 -33.86 0.86
N ARG A 185 -0.16 -32.63 1.37
CA ARG A 185 -1.00 -32.38 2.57
C ARG A 185 -2.32 -31.65 2.30
N ARG A 186 -2.72 -31.46 1.04
CA ARG A 186 -4.09 -31.07 0.72
C ARG A 186 -4.98 -32.29 0.97
N ARG A 187 -5.72 -32.25 2.07
CA ARG A 187 -6.52 -33.36 2.59
C ARG A 187 -7.42 -33.95 1.51
N LEU A 188 -7.44 -35.29 1.47
CA LEU A 188 -8.52 -36.12 0.93
C LEU A 188 -9.84 -35.81 1.64
#